data_AF-Q251C2-F1
#
_entry.id   AF-Q251C2-F1
#
_cell.length_a   1.000
_cell.length_b   1.000
_cell.length_c   1.000
_cell.angle_alpha   90.00
_cell.angle_beta   90.00
_cell.angle_gamma   90.00
#
_symmetry.space_group_name_H-M   'P 1'
#
loop_
_entity.id
_entity.type
_entity.pdbx_description
1 polymer ?
#
loop_
_entity_poly.entity_id
_entity_poly.type
_entity_poly.pdbx_seq_one_letter_code
_entity_poly.pdbx_strand_id
1 'polypeptide(L)'
;MDSPIGATSPTHSSTLSQEEALRVLYQELLAKTEHTVAFLKEARVGNHTIYAFQHMINGRAPTIDFVHSKTGKVYYDSVELLLDIFINSEDKEPYKAANYINKDIYYLEMKSVNDPEPTTWSTYVFNEDAYTSAEAAKKAVVKVYAENHPTLSLLGKPLAEVEKITKVESIKAPVETKDEETTEVTQIALDNILILFDKDSISSEIFLEGQQEILGVKIGEPFNEISDKLGMPDSFGQDPEFENIYTMRYLFDGFQIEFYGENKDANTVSALIKKRI
;
A
#
# COMPACT_ATOMS: atom_id res chain seq x y z
N MET A 1 10.68 -60.83 30.02
CA MET A 1 10.98 -59.39 30.04
C MET A 1 10.87 -58.93 28.61
N ASP A 2 9.67 -58.52 28.22
CA ASP A 2 9.37 -58.08 26.87
C ASP A 2 9.59 -56.57 26.81
N SER A 3 10.64 -56.15 26.11
CA SER A 3 10.87 -54.76 25.77
C SER A 3 9.89 -54.36 24.66
N PRO A 4 9.10 -53.27 24.81
CA PRO A 4 8.24 -52.82 23.74
C PRO A 4 9.08 -52.16 22.64
N ILE A 5 8.78 -52.59 21.42
CA ILE A 5 9.27 -52.06 20.15
C ILE A 5 8.90 -50.57 20.10
N GLY A 6 9.93 -49.72 20.01
CA GLY A 6 9.75 -48.30 19.75
C GLY A 6 9.08 -48.11 18.39
N ALA A 7 7.83 -47.65 18.40
CA ALA A 7 7.18 -47.14 17.21
C ALA A 7 7.86 -45.81 16.84
N THR A 8 8.79 -45.86 15.90
CA THR A 8 9.25 -44.66 15.19
C THR A 8 8.07 -44.12 14.40
N SER A 9 7.50 -43.00 14.83
CA SER A 9 6.59 -42.21 14.01
C SER A 9 7.28 -41.85 12.70
N PRO A 10 6.69 -42.11 11.53
CA PRO A 10 7.29 -41.68 10.27
C PRO A 10 7.07 -40.17 10.13
N THR A 11 8.12 -39.39 10.33
CA THR A 11 8.25 -38.02 9.83
C THR A 11 8.41 -38.06 8.31
N HIS A 12 7.32 -38.29 7.58
CA HIS A 12 7.27 -38.03 6.15
C HIS A 12 6.51 -36.73 5.91
N SER A 13 7.25 -35.62 5.81
CA SER A 13 6.80 -34.43 5.09
C SER A 13 6.83 -34.76 3.59
N SER A 14 5.92 -35.62 3.13
CA SER A 14 5.82 -35.97 1.71
C SER A 14 5.12 -34.83 0.97
N THR A 15 5.85 -34.14 0.08
CA THR A 15 5.25 -33.29 -0.95
C THR A 15 4.37 -34.13 -1.86
N LEU A 16 3.14 -33.68 -2.11
CA LEU A 16 2.19 -34.34 -2.99
C LEU A 16 2.74 -34.43 -4.42
N SER A 17 2.45 -35.52 -5.13
CA SER A 17 2.59 -35.60 -6.58
C SER A 17 1.50 -34.80 -7.29
N GLN A 18 1.66 -34.59 -8.60
CA GLN A 18 0.62 -33.97 -9.45
C GLN A 18 -0.71 -34.73 -9.36
N GLU A 19 -0.68 -36.06 -9.40
CA GLU A 19 -1.88 -36.91 -9.31
C GLU A 19 -2.53 -36.84 -7.92
N GLU A 20 -1.73 -36.74 -6.86
CA GLU A 20 -2.23 -36.59 -5.49
C GLU A 20 -2.87 -35.21 -5.29
N ALA A 21 -2.25 -34.15 -5.81
CA ALA A 21 -2.83 -32.80 -5.80
C ALA A 21 -4.14 -32.72 -6.58
N LEU A 22 -4.23 -33.39 -7.75
CA LEU A 22 -5.47 -33.48 -8.52
C LEU A 22 -6.58 -34.17 -7.72
N ARG A 23 -6.26 -35.25 -6.98
CA ARG A 23 -7.24 -35.94 -6.13
C ARG A 23 -7.74 -35.05 -5.00
N VAL A 24 -6.85 -34.26 -4.38
CA VAL A 24 -7.24 -33.29 -3.35
C VAL A 24 -8.21 -32.25 -3.92
N LEU A 25 -7.89 -31.66 -5.07
CA LEU A 25 -8.77 -30.70 -5.73
C LEU A 25 -10.15 -31.32 -6.06
N TYR A 26 -10.19 -32.53 -6.63
CA TYR A 26 -11.46 -33.21 -6.90
C TYR A 26 -12.28 -33.45 -5.62
N GLN A 27 -11.64 -33.82 -4.51
CA GLN A 27 -12.33 -34.04 -3.24
C GLN A 27 -13.01 -32.76 -2.73
N GLU A 28 -12.38 -31.61 -2.90
CA GLU A 28 -12.93 -30.32 -2.50
C GLU A 28 -14.08 -29.84 -3.42
N LEU A 29 -13.99 -30.15 -4.72
CA LEU A 29 -14.99 -29.76 -5.72
C LEU A 29 -16.25 -30.64 -5.77
N LEU A 30 -16.34 -31.76 -5.02
CA LEU A 30 -17.44 -32.74 -5.08
C LEU A 30 -18.84 -32.23 -4.65
N ALA A 31 -19.03 -30.92 -4.54
CA ALA A 31 -20.33 -30.28 -4.36
C ALA A 31 -21.13 -30.17 -5.69
N LYS A 32 -21.72 -31.28 -6.14
CA LYS A 32 -22.97 -31.38 -6.94
C LYS A 32 -23.08 -30.73 -8.35
N THR A 33 -22.00 -30.28 -8.99
CA THR A 33 -22.04 -29.82 -10.40
C THR A 33 -21.07 -30.59 -11.29
N GLU A 34 -21.47 -30.89 -12.53
CA GLU A 34 -20.57 -31.41 -13.56
C GLU A 34 -19.41 -30.41 -13.75
N HIS A 35 -18.20 -30.89 -13.52
CA HIS A 35 -16.97 -30.13 -13.67
C HIS A 35 -15.93 -31.00 -14.36
N THR A 36 -15.05 -30.34 -15.11
CA THR A 36 -13.84 -30.96 -15.66
C THR A 36 -12.64 -30.23 -15.10
N VAL A 37 -11.68 -30.99 -14.57
CA VAL A 37 -10.41 -30.47 -14.07
C VAL A 37 -9.29 -31.13 -14.85
N ALA A 38 -8.41 -30.31 -15.43
CA ALA A 38 -7.23 -30.75 -16.15
C ALA A 38 -5.98 -30.11 -15.57
N PHE A 39 -4.89 -30.88 -15.48
CA PHE A 39 -3.60 -30.31 -15.10
C PHE A 39 -3.18 -29.28 -16.15
N LEU A 40 -2.80 -28.09 -15.68
CA LEU A 40 -2.31 -27.02 -16.52
C LEU A 40 -0.79 -26.99 -16.49
N LYS A 41 -0.19 -26.68 -15.33
CA LYS A 41 1.26 -26.46 -15.17
C LYS A 41 1.70 -26.72 -13.73
N GLU A 42 2.98 -27.07 -13.56
CA GLU A 42 3.68 -26.91 -12.28
C GLU A 42 4.26 -25.50 -12.23
N ALA A 43 4.21 -24.86 -11.07
CA ALA A 43 4.76 -23.53 -10.84
C ALA A 43 5.54 -23.46 -9.53
N ARG A 44 6.42 -22.45 -9.41
CA ARG A 44 7.23 -22.20 -8.23
C ARG A 44 7.18 -20.76 -7.78
N VAL A 45 7.19 -20.58 -6.47
CA VAL A 45 7.39 -19.31 -5.77
C VAL A 45 8.29 -19.58 -4.56
N GLY A 46 9.52 -19.04 -4.58
CA GLY A 46 10.56 -19.44 -3.62
C GLY A 46 10.76 -20.96 -3.58
N ASN A 47 10.64 -21.55 -2.38
CA ASN A 47 10.75 -22.99 -2.16
C ASN A 47 9.41 -23.75 -2.28
N HIS A 48 8.33 -23.06 -2.66
CA HIS A 48 7.00 -23.65 -2.77
C HIS A 48 6.77 -24.17 -4.19
N THR A 49 6.35 -25.43 -4.29
CA THR A 49 5.85 -26.02 -5.53
C THR A 49 4.33 -26.00 -5.53
N ILE A 50 3.76 -25.45 -6.59
CA ILE A 50 2.32 -25.27 -6.76
C ILE A 50 1.88 -26.00 -8.04
N TYR A 51 0.80 -26.75 -7.97
CA TYR A 51 0.18 -27.35 -9.15
C TYR A 51 -1.03 -26.53 -9.57
N ALA A 52 -1.00 -26.00 -10.78
CA ALA A 52 -2.12 -25.27 -11.37
C ALA A 52 -2.99 -26.21 -12.20
N PHE A 53 -4.30 -26.12 -12.02
CA PHE A 53 -5.29 -26.90 -12.71
C PHE A 53 -6.29 -25.97 -13.40
N GLN A 54 -6.61 -26.27 -14.65
CA GLN A 54 -7.72 -25.63 -15.33
C GLN A 54 -9.01 -26.30 -14.87
N HIS A 55 -9.95 -25.50 -14.39
CA HIS A 55 -11.25 -25.97 -13.92
C HIS A 55 -12.36 -25.31 -14.75
N MET A 56 -13.30 -26.12 -15.24
CA MET A 56 -14.49 -25.67 -15.96
C MET A 56 -15.76 -26.24 -15.32
N ILE A 57 -16.75 -25.37 -15.12
CA ILE A 57 -18.10 -25.71 -14.65
C ILE A 57 -19.07 -25.43 -15.78
N ASN A 58 -19.77 -26.46 -16.30
CA ASN A 58 -20.87 -26.38 -17.27
C ASN A 58 -20.94 -25.12 -18.14
N GLY A 59 -20.08 -25.05 -19.16
CA GLY A 59 -20.11 -23.99 -20.18
C GLY A 59 -19.67 -22.59 -19.70
N ARG A 60 -19.19 -22.45 -18.46
CA ARG A 60 -18.55 -21.22 -17.98
C ARG A 60 -17.12 -21.10 -18.51
N ALA A 61 -16.60 -19.87 -18.45
CA ALA A 61 -15.19 -19.63 -18.74
C ALA A 61 -14.30 -20.46 -17.80
N PRO A 62 -13.17 -21.00 -18.31
CA PRO A 62 -12.23 -21.74 -17.48
C PRO A 62 -11.62 -20.84 -16.40
N THR A 63 -11.51 -21.36 -15.19
CA THR A 63 -10.75 -20.77 -14.08
C THR A 63 -9.48 -21.59 -13.84
N ILE A 64 -8.56 -21.03 -13.05
CA ILE A 64 -7.34 -21.71 -12.64
C ILE A 64 -7.38 -21.88 -11.13
N ASP A 65 -7.34 -23.13 -10.69
CA ASP A 65 -7.25 -23.51 -9.29
C ASP A 65 -5.83 -23.98 -9.01
N PHE A 66 -5.33 -23.72 -7.80
CA PHE A 66 -3.96 -24.00 -7.40
C PHE A 66 -3.95 -24.92 -6.19
N VAL A 67 -3.03 -25.88 -6.17
CA VAL A 67 -2.82 -26.78 -5.03
C VAL A 67 -1.38 -26.69 -4.57
N HIS A 68 -1.19 -26.35 -3.30
CA HIS A 68 0.14 -26.28 -2.70
C HIS A 68 0.68 -27.68 -2.39
N SER A 69 1.83 -28.06 -2.97
CA SER A 69 2.31 -29.46 -2.92
C SER A 69 2.61 -29.96 -1.50
N LYS A 70 3.11 -29.11 -0.61
CA LYS A 70 3.45 -29.50 0.77
C LYS A 70 2.24 -29.59 1.72
N THR A 71 1.29 -28.67 1.60
CA THR A 71 0.17 -28.55 2.54
C THR A 71 -1.11 -29.21 2.03
N GLY A 72 -1.23 -29.41 0.72
CA GLY A 72 -2.46 -29.84 0.07
C GLY A 72 -3.56 -28.78 0.06
N LYS A 73 -3.30 -27.55 0.52
CA LYS A 73 -4.31 -26.48 0.51
C LYS A 73 -4.64 -26.08 -0.93
N VAL A 74 -5.93 -25.98 -1.24
CA VAL A 74 -6.46 -25.52 -2.51
C VAL A 74 -6.74 -24.02 -2.45
N TYR A 75 -6.46 -23.32 -3.55
CA TYR A 75 -6.73 -21.91 -3.73
C TYR A 75 -7.41 -21.70 -5.08
N TYR A 76 -8.48 -20.94 -5.10
CA TYR A 76 -9.25 -20.64 -6.32
C TYR A 76 -8.77 -19.37 -7.03
N ASP A 77 -7.77 -18.71 -6.45
CA ASP A 77 -7.17 -17.51 -6.97
C ASP A 77 -5.69 -17.44 -6.60
N SER A 78 -4.88 -16.92 -7.53
CA SER A 78 -3.44 -16.80 -7.35
C SER A 78 -3.08 -15.74 -6.31
N VAL A 79 -3.89 -14.69 -6.12
CA VAL A 79 -3.60 -13.63 -5.15
C VAL A 79 -3.77 -14.17 -3.74
N GLU A 80 -4.84 -14.92 -3.46
CA GLU A 80 -5.03 -15.60 -2.17
C GLU A 80 -3.86 -16.53 -1.84
N LEU A 81 -3.43 -17.34 -2.82
CA LEU A 81 -2.28 -18.24 -2.67
C LEU A 81 -0.99 -17.48 -2.32
N LEU A 82 -0.67 -16.45 -3.09
CA LEU A 82 0.57 -15.69 -2.91
C LEU A 82 0.54 -14.94 -1.57
N LEU A 83 -0.60 -14.38 -1.19
CA LEU A 83 -0.76 -13.71 0.09
C LEU A 83 -0.60 -14.68 1.27
N ASP A 84 -1.20 -15.87 1.19
CA ASP A 84 -1.06 -16.90 2.23
C ASP A 84 0.41 -17.35 2.37
N ILE A 85 1.12 -17.52 1.25
CA ILE A 85 2.57 -17.82 1.27
C ILE A 85 3.34 -16.69 1.96
N PHE A 86 3.05 -15.43 1.63
CA PHE A 86 3.70 -14.29 2.24
C PHE A 86 3.46 -14.18 3.75
N ILE A 87 2.19 -14.31 4.19
CA ILE A 87 1.80 -14.21 5.60
C ILE A 87 2.48 -15.30 6.42
N ASN A 88 2.59 -16.52 5.87
CA ASN A 88 3.20 -17.66 6.55
C ASN A 88 4.73 -17.77 6.33
N SER A 89 5.36 -16.83 5.63
CA SER A 89 6.82 -16.82 5.46
C SER A 89 7.51 -16.30 6.72
N GLU A 90 8.48 -17.07 7.24
CA GLU A 90 9.32 -16.64 8.36
C GLU A 90 10.26 -15.50 7.96
N ASP A 91 10.73 -15.50 6.71
CA ASP A 91 11.58 -14.47 6.15
C ASP A 91 10.88 -13.77 4.97
N LYS A 92 10.64 -12.47 5.12
CA LYS A 92 9.97 -11.63 4.12
C LYS A 92 10.97 -10.81 3.29
N GLU A 93 12.24 -10.76 3.69
CA GLU A 93 13.26 -9.97 3.02
C GLU A 93 13.46 -10.36 1.55
N PRO A 94 13.43 -11.65 1.15
CA PRO A 94 13.56 -12.04 -0.26
C PRO A 94 12.46 -11.47 -1.17
N TYR A 95 11.31 -11.09 -0.61
CA TYR A 95 10.18 -10.54 -1.36
C TYR A 95 10.18 -9.01 -1.38
N LYS A 96 11.12 -8.34 -0.70
CA LYS A 96 11.14 -6.88 -0.61
C LYS A 96 11.40 -6.28 -1.99
N ALA A 97 10.44 -5.48 -2.46
CA ALA A 97 10.46 -4.90 -3.80
C ALA A 97 10.75 -3.40 -3.79
N ALA A 98 10.24 -2.69 -2.78
CA ALA A 98 10.47 -1.26 -2.61
C ALA A 98 10.36 -0.86 -1.15
N ASN A 99 10.92 0.31 -0.82
CA ASN A 99 10.61 1.05 0.39
C ASN A 99 10.02 2.40 -0.03
N TYR A 100 8.85 2.74 0.49
CA TYR A 100 8.16 3.99 0.18
C TYR A 100 7.60 4.59 1.47
N ILE A 101 7.91 5.85 1.75
CA ILE A 101 7.51 6.55 2.99
C ILE A 101 7.89 5.71 4.24
N ASN A 102 9.11 5.17 4.24
CA ASN A 102 9.65 4.31 5.31
C ASN A 102 8.82 3.02 5.55
N LYS A 103 8.07 2.55 4.56
CA LYS A 103 7.32 1.29 4.60
C LYS A 103 7.78 0.37 3.49
N ASP A 104 7.96 -0.90 3.83
CA ASP A 104 8.32 -1.93 2.87
C ASP A 104 7.10 -2.38 2.07
N ILE A 105 7.29 -2.49 0.76
CA ILE A 105 6.34 -3.09 -0.19
C ILE A 105 7.02 -4.34 -0.73
N TYR A 106 6.28 -5.45 -0.73
CA TYR A 106 6.77 -6.76 -1.17
C TYR A 106 6.18 -7.13 -2.53
N TYR A 107 6.88 -7.97 -3.28
CA TYR A 107 6.43 -8.53 -4.54
C TYR A 107 6.63 -10.04 -4.51
N LEU A 108 5.54 -10.77 -4.74
CA LEU A 108 5.59 -12.21 -4.89
C LEU A 108 5.28 -12.58 -6.33
N GLU A 109 6.08 -13.50 -6.84
CA GLU A 109 5.99 -13.96 -8.21
C GLU A 109 6.06 -15.49 -8.24
N MET A 110 5.01 -16.08 -8.80
CA MET A 110 4.94 -17.50 -9.11
C MET A 110 5.10 -17.68 -10.61
N LYS A 111 6.02 -18.56 -11.01
CA LYS A 111 6.33 -18.86 -12.41
C LYS A 111 6.14 -20.33 -12.72
N SER A 112 5.52 -20.64 -13.85
CA SER A 112 5.46 -22.03 -14.33
C SER A 112 6.86 -22.57 -14.65
N VAL A 113 7.09 -23.84 -14.38
CA VAL A 113 8.35 -24.53 -14.67
C VAL A 113 8.23 -25.41 -15.91
N ASN A 114 9.37 -25.71 -16.54
CA ASN A 114 9.47 -26.57 -17.73
C ASN A 114 8.62 -26.10 -18.93
N ASP A 115 8.38 -24.79 -19.01
CA ASP A 115 7.60 -24.15 -20.08
C ASP A 115 8.52 -23.25 -20.93
N PRO A 116 8.55 -23.38 -22.27
CA PRO A 116 9.29 -22.46 -23.13
C PRO A 116 8.83 -21.01 -22.99
N GLU A 117 7.56 -20.77 -22.64
CA GLU A 117 7.01 -19.44 -22.37
C GLU A 117 6.36 -19.41 -20.97
N PRO A 118 7.15 -19.14 -19.90
CA PRO A 118 6.66 -19.25 -18.53
C PRO A 118 5.45 -18.35 -18.25
N THR A 119 4.35 -18.98 -17.83
CA THR A 119 3.20 -18.26 -17.27
C THR A 119 3.56 -17.72 -15.89
N THR A 120 3.23 -16.46 -15.64
CA THR A 120 3.56 -15.76 -14.39
C THR A 120 2.28 -15.29 -13.72
N TRP A 121 2.21 -15.48 -12.40
CA TRP A 121 1.22 -14.90 -11.50
C TRP A 121 1.94 -14.10 -10.45
N SER A 122 1.46 -12.90 -10.14
CA SER A 122 2.15 -12.05 -9.18
C SER A 122 1.22 -11.11 -8.45
N THR A 123 1.70 -10.62 -7.31
CA THR A 123 1.02 -9.61 -6.52
C THR A 123 2.02 -8.76 -5.75
N TYR A 124 1.66 -7.49 -5.53
CA TYR A 124 2.34 -6.64 -4.56
C TYR A 124 1.65 -6.77 -3.21
N VAL A 125 2.42 -6.78 -2.12
CA VAL A 125 1.87 -6.89 -0.77
C VAL A 125 2.34 -5.72 0.09
N PHE A 126 1.39 -5.12 0.80
CA PHE A 126 1.65 -4.14 1.85
C PHE A 126 0.64 -4.36 2.98
N ASN A 127 1.12 -4.34 4.22
CA ASN A 127 0.27 -4.53 5.41
C ASN A 127 -0.64 -5.78 5.35
N GLU A 128 -0.11 -6.88 4.81
CA GLU A 128 -0.84 -8.16 4.64
C GLU A 128 -2.07 -8.08 3.72
N ASP A 129 -2.14 -7.02 2.91
CA ASP A 129 -3.10 -6.87 1.82
C ASP A 129 -2.39 -6.99 0.47
N ALA A 130 -3.11 -7.54 -0.51
CA ALA A 130 -2.61 -7.74 -1.86
C ALA A 130 -3.06 -6.64 -2.82
N TYR A 131 -2.19 -6.27 -3.74
CA TYR A 131 -2.37 -5.19 -4.70
C TYR A 131 -1.96 -5.62 -6.10
N THR A 132 -2.64 -5.05 -7.10
CA THR A 132 -2.46 -5.37 -8.52
C THR A 132 -1.25 -4.68 -9.14
N SER A 133 -0.71 -3.63 -8.51
CA SER A 133 0.48 -2.93 -9.00
C SER A 133 1.26 -2.27 -7.86
N ALA A 134 2.50 -1.89 -8.14
CA ALA A 134 3.35 -1.14 -7.22
C ALA A 134 2.71 0.20 -6.83
N GLU A 135 2.06 0.88 -7.78
CA GLU A 135 1.37 2.15 -7.58
C GLU A 135 0.16 1.98 -6.65
N ALA A 136 -0.61 0.91 -6.81
CA ALA A 136 -1.73 0.60 -5.91
C ALA A 136 -1.23 0.34 -4.47
N ALA A 137 -0.13 -0.39 -4.31
CA ALA A 137 0.51 -0.59 -3.01
C ALA A 137 1.03 0.73 -2.41
N LYS A 138 1.68 1.59 -3.21
CA LYS A 138 2.13 2.92 -2.77
C LYS A 138 0.96 3.81 -2.32
N LYS A 139 -0.17 3.80 -3.04
CA LYS A 139 -1.39 4.49 -2.63
C LYS A 139 -1.89 4.01 -1.27
N ALA A 140 -1.86 2.70 -1.03
CA ALA A 140 -2.22 2.14 0.27
C ALA A 140 -1.26 2.56 1.39
N VAL A 141 0.05 2.61 1.12
CA VAL A 141 1.05 3.16 2.06
C VAL A 141 0.69 4.60 2.44
N VAL A 142 0.42 5.45 1.46
CA VAL A 142 0.03 6.86 1.70
C VAL A 142 -1.25 6.94 2.52
N LYS A 143 -2.26 6.13 2.19
CA LYS A 143 -3.54 6.10 2.92
C LYS A 143 -3.33 5.73 4.39
N VAL A 144 -2.64 4.62 4.65
CA VAL A 144 -2.34 4.19 6.03
C VAL A 144 -1.51 5.23 6.76
N TYR A 145 -0.55 5.87 6.09
CA TYR A 145 0.22 6.96 6.69
C TYR A 145 -0.69 8.14 7.05
N ALA A 146 -1.53 8.61 6.13
CA ALA A 146 -2.41 9.75 6.32
C ALA A 146 -3.42 9.53 7.46
N GLU A 147 -4.00 8.33 7.54
CA GLU A 147 -4.97 7.98 8.58
C GLU A 147 -4.35 7.92 10.00
N ASN A 148 -3.04 7.67 10.10
CA ASN A 148 -2.37 7.45 11.38
C ASN A 148 -1.37 8.57 11.76
N HIS A 149 -1.03 9.46 10.85
CA HIS A 149 -0.07 10.54 11.12
C HIS A 149 -0.71 11.62 12.02
N PRO A 150 -0.03 12.07 13.10
CA PRO A 150 -0.62 13.00 14.08
C PRO A 150 -1.18 14.29 13.48
N THR A 151 -0.56 14.77 12.41
CA THR A 151 -0.96 16.01 11.74
C THR A 151 -1.85 15.76 10.53
N LEU A 152 -1.47 14.80 9.67
CA LEU A 152 -2.16 14.60 8.39
C LEU A 152 -3.54 13.95 8.60
N SER A 153 -3.72 13.17 9.67
CA SER A 153 -5.02 12.62 10.05
C SER A 153 -6.04 13.69 10.46
N LEU A 154 -5.60 14.91 10.79
CA LEU A 154 -6.50 16.03 11.10
C LEU A 154 -7.20 16.59 9.86
N LEU A 155 -6.59 16.40 8.68
CA LEU A 155 -7.13 16.88 7.42
C LEU A 155 -8.50 16.24 7.13
N GLY A 156 -9.48 17.07 6.79
CA GLY A 156 -10.84 16.61 6.51
C GLY A 156 -11.70 16.32 7.74
N LYS A 157 -11.18 16.48 8.97
CA LYS A 157 -11.97 16.33 10.20
C LYS A 157 -12.75 17.61 10.53
N PRO A 158 -13.92 17.49 11.20
CA PRO A 158 -14.66 18.65 11.71
C PRO A 158 -13.88 19.38 12.82
N LEU A 159 -14.09 20.70 12.90
CA LEU A 159 -13.46 21.58 13.89
C LEU A 159 -13.52 21.04 15.32
N ALA A 160 -14.71 20.67 15.80
CA ALA A 160 -14.90 20.16 17.16
C ALA A 160 -14.10 18.88 17.44
N GLU A 161 -13.87 18.05 16.42
CA GLU A 161 -13.02 16.86 16.55
C GLU A 161 -11.54 17.25 16.63
N VAL A 162 -11.10 18.20 15.79
CA VAL A 162 -9.71 18.68 15.80
C VAL A 162 -9.39 19.35 17.13
N GLU A 163 -10.23 20.25 17.64
CA GLU A 163 -10.05 20.90 18.97
C GLU A 163 -9.94 19.87 20.09
N LYS A 164 -10.72 18.79 20.03
CA LYS A 164 -10.66 17.71 21.02
C LYS A 164 -9.35 16.93 20.95
N ILE A 165 -8.81 16.69 19.74
CA ILE A 165 -7.56 15.96 19.53
C ILE A 165 -6.36 16.84 19.94
N THR A 166 -6.32 18.09 19.47
CA THR A 166 -5.21 19.02 19.72
C THR A 166 -5.23 19.62 21.13
N LYS A 167 -6.41 19.67 21.76
CA LYS A 167 -6.67 20.38 23.03
C LYS A 167 -6.41 21.88 22.93
N VAL A 168 -6.57 22.45 21.73
CA VAL A 168 -6.41 23.88 21.44
C VAL A 168 -7.71 24.39 20.83
N GLU A 169 -8.24 25.47 21.38
CA GLU A 169 -9.43 26.14 20.84
C GLU A 169 -9.07 26.90 19.56
N SER A 170 -10.00 26.89 18.61
CA SER A 170 -9.85 27.68 17.39
C SER A 170 -10.01 29.18 17.63
N ILE A 171 -9.40 29.94 16.75
CA ILE A 171 -9.56 31.39 16.67
C ILE A 171 -10.01 31.77 15.27
N LYS A 172 -10.65 32.93 15.16
CA LYS A 172 -10.87 33.59 13.87
C LYS A 172 -9.74 34.56 13.61
N ALA A 173 -9.12 34.46 12.45
CA ALA A 173 -8.05 35.35 12.02
C ALA A 173 -8.42 36.01 10.69
N PRO A 174 -8.12 37.31 10.53
CA PRO A 174 -8.25 37.98 9.24
C PRO A 174 -7.20 37.42 8.27
N VAL A 175 -7.62 37.08 7.06
CA VAL A 175 -6.77 36.69 5.94
C VAL A 175 -7.07 37.60 4.77
N GLU A 176 -6.03 38.18 4.18
CA GLU A 176 -6.15 38.98 2.96
C GLU A 176 -6.41 38.06 1.77
N THR A 177 -7.48 38.34 1.04
CA THR A 177 -7.75 37.68 -0.23
C THR A 177 -7.01 38.38 -1.37
N LYS A 178 -6.95 37.73 -2.53
CA LYS A 178 -6.32 38.30 -3.75
C LYS A 178 -6.93 39.63 -4.21
N ASP A 179 -8.16 39.93 -3.78
CA ASP A 179 -8.87 41.17 -4.10
C ASP A 179 -8.69 42.25 -3.00
N GLU A 180 -7.71 42.09 -2.10
CA GLU A 180 -7.47 42.94 -0.93
C GLU A 180 -8.65 43.01 0.08
N GLU A 181 -9.67 42.16 -0.11
CA GLU A 181 -10.74 42.01 0.87
C GLU A 181 -10.27 41.13 2.03
N THR A 182 -10.47 41.62 3.26
CA THR A 182 -10.19 40.84 4.47
C THR A 182 -11.35 39.89 4.75
N THR A 183 -11.07 38.58 4.80
CA THR A 183 -12.04 37.58 5.25
C THR A 183 -11.59 36.96 6.56
N GLU A 184 -12.52 36.53 7.40
CA GLU A 184 -12.20 35.78 8.61
C GLU A 184 -12.11 34.29 8.29
N VAL A 185 -10.97 33.67 8.58
CA VAL A 185 -10.78 32.22 8.50
C VAL A 185 -10.71 31.67 9.91
N THR A 186 -11.35 30.52 10.13
CA THR A 186 -11.21 29.79 11.39
C THR A 186 -9.93 28.96 11.33
N GLN A 187 -9.10 29.06 12.36
CA GLN A 187 -7.81 28.40 12.40
C GLN A 187 -7.43 27.88 13.79
N ILE A 188 -6.56 26.87 13.82
CA ILE A 188 -5.86 26.40 15.02
C ILE A 188 -4.36 26.53 14.74
N ALA A 189 -3.67 27.31 15.58
CA ALA A 189 -2.21 27.46 15.52
C ALA A 189 -1.56 26.60 16.61
N LEU A 190 -0.66 25.71 16.19
CA LEU A 190 0.28 24.96 17.00
C LEU A 190 1.69 25.44 16.62
N ASP A 191 2.71 25.19 17.45
CA ASP A 191 4.05 25.79 17.33
C ASP A 191 4.58 25.98 15.90
N ASN A 192 4.53 24.95 15.06
CA ASN A 192 4.96 25.03 13.65
C ASN A 192 3.90 24.46 12.67
N ILE A 193 2.63 24.48 13.08
CA ILE A 193 1.52 23.90 12.32
C ILE A 193 0.34 24.84 12.40
N LEU A 194 -0.15 25.29 11.25
CA LEU A 194 -1.37 26.08 11.14
C LEU A 194 -2.43 25.26 10.42
N ILE A 195 -3.54 24.98 11.10
CA ILE A 195 -4.68 24.24 10.55
C ILE A 195 -5.76 25.25 10.20
N LEU A 196 -6.19 25.27 8.94
CA LEU A 196 -7.25 26.13 8.43
C LEU A 196 -8.52 25.33 8.16
N PHE A 197 -9.66 25.94 8.43
CA PHE A 197 -10.98 25.34 8.26
C PHE A 197 -11.76 26.07 7.16
N ASP A 198 -12.48 25.29 6.35
CA ASP A 198 -13.40 25.81 5.36
C ASP A 198 -14.70 26.35 5.98
N LYS A 199 -15.61 26.82 5.12
CA LYS A 199 -16.92 27.37 5.54
C LYS A 199 -17.81 26.34 6.22
N ASP A 200 -17.59 25.05 5.99
CA ASP A 200 -18.32 23.95 6.62
C ASP A 200 -17.65 23.49 7.93
N SER A 201 -16.65 24.25 8.41
CA SER A 201 -15.86 23.94 9.61
C SER A 201 -15.14 22.60 9.50
N ILE A 202 -14.70 22.25 8.29
CA ILE A 202 -13.87 21.07 8.03
C ILE A 202 -12.43 21.52 7.81
N SER A 203 -11.46 20.82 8.41
CA SER A 203 -10.04 21.08 8.15
C SER A 203 -9.75 20.87 6.67
N SER A 204 -9.44 21.96 5.98
CA SER A 204 -9.25 21.99 4.53
C SER A 204 -7.78 22.14 4.15
N GLU A 205 -7.00 22.84 4.99
CA GLU A 205 -5.60 23.08 4.74
C GLU A 205 -4.78 22.95 6.03
N ILE A 206 -3.56 22.45 5.90
CA ILE A 206 -2.59 22.37 6.98
C ILE A 206 -1.26 22.90 6.46
N PHE A 207 -0.83 24.02 7.00
CA PHE A 207 0.46 24.61 6.73
C PHE A 207 1.47 24.15 7.78
N LEU A 208 2.64 23.73 7.30
CA LEU A 208 3.73 23.20 8.10
C LEU A 208 4.96 24.07 7.90
N GLU A 209 5.56 24.49 9.01
CA GLU A 209 6.83 25.23 9.02
C GLU A 209 7.84 24.55 9.94
N GLY A 210 9.06 25.09 9.99
CA GLY A 210 10.09 24.61 10.92
C GLY A 210 10.52 23.17 10.66
N GLN A 211 11.07 22.49 11.66
CA GLN A 211 11.63 21.14 11.53
C GLN A 211 10.55 20.04 11.67
N GLN A 212 9.54 20.05 10.79
CA GLN A 212 8.51 19.00 10.71
C GLN A 212 8.88 17.93 9.68
N GLU A 213 8.39 16.71 9.89
CA GLU A 213 8.49 15.61 8.93
C GLU A 213 7.09 15.19 8.46
N ILE A 214 6.92 15.03 7.15
CA ILE A 214 5.67 14.61 6.52
C ILE A 214 5.96 13.69 5.34
N LEU A 215 5.30 12.53 5.28
CA LEU A 215 5.52 11.50 4.25
C LEU A 215 7.00 11.08 4.13
N GLY A 216 7.75 11.08 5.23
CA GLY A 216 9.20 10.77 5.25
C GLY A 216 10.11 11.90 4.76
N VAL A 217 9.53 13.06 4.40
CA VAL A 217 10.23 14.27 3.97
C VAL A 217 10.34 15.23 5.13
N LYS A 218 11.54 15.76 5.38
CA LYS A 218 11.75 16.80 6.38
C LYS A 218 11.70 18.17 5.71
N ILE A 219 10.95 19.09 6.28
CA ILE A 219 11.05 20.49 5.88
C ILE A 219 12.48 20.97 6.15
N GLY A 220 13.08 21.59 5.15
CA GLY A 220 14.51 21.90 5.12
C GLY A 220 15.33 21.01 4.18
N GLU A 221 14.74 19.95 3.63
CA GLU A 221 15.37 19.15 2.57
C GLU A 221 15.27 19.86 1.22
N PRO A 222 16.27 19.72 0.33
CA PRO A 222 16.22 20.24 -1.03
C PRO A 222 15.27 19.40 -1.90
N PHE A 223 14.74 20.03 -2.94
CA PHE A 223 13.71 19.44 -3.82
C PHE A 223 14.09 18.09 -4.46
N ASN A 224 15.37 17.89 -4.78
CA ASN A 224 15.87 16.62 -5.33
C ASN A 224 15.74 15.48 -4.30
N GLU A 225 16.08 15.72 -3.03
CA GLU A 225 15.94 14.71 -1.96
C GLU A 225 14.47 14.37 -1.68
N ILE A 226 13.57 15.36 -1.82
CA ILE A 226 12.12 15.13 -1.74
C ILE A 226 11.66 14.22 -2.87
N SER A 227 12.14 14.46 -4.09
CA SER A 227 11.82 13.64 -5.27
C SER A 227 12.38 12.21 -5.16
N ASP A 228 13.54 12.04 -4.55
CA ASP A 228 14.12 10.72 -4.29
C ASP A 228 13.24 9.87 -3.35
N LYS A 229 12.52 10.52 -2.43
CA LYS A 229 11.63 9.86 -1.46
C LYS A 229 10.22 9.65 -1.97
N LEU A 230 9.61 10.68 -2.58
CA LEU A 230 8.21 10.66 -2.98
C LEU A 230 8.01 10.22 -4.44
N GLY A 231 9.08 10.22 -5.23
CA GLY A 231 9.05 9.97 -6.68
C GLY A 231 8.94 11.27 -7.48
N MET A 232 8.54 11.14 -8.75
CA MET A 232 8.37 12.31 -9.62
C MET A 232 7.16 13.15 -9.16
N PRO A 233 7.32 14.48 -8.99
CA PRO A 233 6.21 15.35 -8.64
C PRO A 233 5.25 15.56 -9.81
N ASP A 234 3.98 15.85 -9.50
CA ASP A 234 2.96 16.22 -10.49
C ASP A 234 3.24 17.59 -11.13
N SER A 235 3.89 18.50 -10.38
CA SER A 235 4.43 19.75 -10.94
C SER A 235 5.58 20.28 -10.11
N PHE A 236 6.55 20.89 -10.79
CA PHE A 236 7.69 21.57 -10.17
C PHE A 236 8.05 22.82 -10.98
N GLY A 237 8.06 23.99 -10.35
CA GLY A 237 8.31 25.25 -11.04
C GLY A 237 8.23 26.46 -10.11
N GLN A 238 8.47 27.64 -10.69
CA GLN A 238 8.25 28.91 -10.01
C GLN A 238 6.77 29.05 -9.65
N ASP A 239 6.51 29.54 -8.44
CA ASP A 239 5.16 29.74 -7.95
C ASP A 239 4.45 30.80 -8.82
N PRO A 240 3.21 30.56 -9.26
CA PRO A 240 2.49 31.50 -10.12
C PRO A 240 2.12 32.81 -9.41
N GLU A 241 2.12 32.83 -8.08
CA GLU A 241 1.72 34.00 -7.28
C GLU A 241 2.92 34.72 -6.69
N PHE A 242 4.04 34.01 -6.47
CA PHE A 242 5.22 34.54 -5.81
C PHE A 242 6.49 34.31 -6.64
N GLU A 243 7.00 35.37 -7.27
CA GLU A 243 8.16 35.30 -8.16
C GLU A 243 9.43 34.73 -7.49
N ASN A 244 9.56 34.86 -6.16
CA ASN A 244 10.73 34.39 -5.41
C ASN A 244 10.48 33.05 -4.71
N ILE A 245 9.47 32.29 -5.12
CA ILE A 245 9.15 30.98 -4.55
C ILE A 245 9.13 29.94 -5.66
N TYR A 246 9.67 28.77 -5.35
CA TYR A 246 9.56 27.55 -6.14
C TYR A 246 8.66 26.57 -5.39
N THR A 247 7.79 25.89 -6.14
CA THR A 247 6.78 24.99 -5.61
C THR A 247 6.92 23.62 -6.24
N MET A 248 7.00 22.58 -5.39
CA MET A 248 6.93 21.17 -5.78
C MET A 248 5.64 20.56 -5.25
N ARG A 249 4.80 20.04 -6.15
CA ARG A 249 3.47 19.53 -5.81
C ARG A 249 3.35 18.03 -6.07
N TYR A 250 2.75 17.33 -5.12
CA TYR A 250 2.32 15.94 -5.25
C TYR A 250 0.81 15.83 -5.02
N LEU A 251 0.17 15.02 -5.85
CA LEU A 251 -1.25 14.71 -5.82
C LEU A 251 -1.44 13.28 -5.30
N PHE A 252 -2.14 13.17 -4.17
CA PHE A 252 -2.54 11.89 -3.59
C PHE A 252 -4.06 11.73 -3.66
N ASP A 253 -4.53 10.52 -3.38
CA ASP A 253 -5.96 10.26 -3.25
C ASP A 253 -6.47 10.96 -1.98
N GLY A 254 -7.35 11.97 -2.14
CA GLY A 254 -7.96 12.72 -1.05
C GLY A 254 -7.21 13.99 -0.59
N PHE A 255 -5.96 14.19 -0.98
CA PHE A 255 -5.20 15.40 -0.64
C PHE A 255 -4.07 15.71 -1.63
N GLN A 256 -3.52 16.91 -1.56
CA GLN A 256 -2.26 17.27 -2.19
C GLN A 256 -1.31 17.86 -1.17
N ILE A 257 -0.02 17.82 -1.47
CA ILE A 257 1.02 18.52 -0.71
C ILE A 257 1.87 19.36 -1.65
N GLU A 258 2.14 20.59 -1.23
CA GLU A 258 3.00 21.55 -1.92
C GLU A 258 4.17 21.87 -0.99
N PHE A 259 5.40 21.70 -1.46
CA PHE A 259 6.61 22.10 -0.76
C PHE A 259 7.15 23.39 -1.37
N TYR A 260 7.56 24.34 -0.54
CA TYR A 260 8.02 25.66 -0.97
C TYR A 260 9.48 25.90 -0.61
N GLY A 261 10.22 26.56 -1.51
CA GLY A 261 11.59 27.02 -1.29
C GLY A 261 11.87 28.30 -2.07
N GLU A 262 12.90 29.04 -1.70
CA GLU A 262 13.20 30.36 -2.32
C GLU A 262 13.65 30.26 -3.79
N ASN A 263 14.15 29.10 -4.20
CA ASN A 263 14.50 28.79 -5.60
C ASN A 263 14.59 27.27 -5.81
N LYS A 264 14.80 26.84 -7.06
CA LYS A 264 14.83 25.43 -7.46
C LYS A 264 15.91 24.57 -6.77
N ASP A 265 16.99 25.20 -6.29
CA ASP A 265 18.14 24.54 -5.67
C ASP A 265 18.17 24.78 -4.14
N ALA A 266 17.18 25.51 -3.61
CA ALA A 266 17.10 25.84 -2.20
C ALA A 266 16.52 24.69 -1.38
N ASN A 267 16.81 24.73 -0.08
CA ASN A 267 16.10 23.94 0.91
C ASN A 267 14.65 24.42 1.01
N THR A 268 13.74 23.48 1.25
CA THR A 268 12.35 23.82 1.54
C THR A 268 12.23 24.56 2.86
N VAL A 269 11.33 25.53 2.93
CA VAL A 269 11.07 26.35 4.13
C VAL A 269 9.74 25.99 4.79
N SER A 270 8.79 25.49 4.01
CA SER A 270 7.46 25.12 4.45
C SER A 270 6.80 24.11 3.52
N ALA A 271 5.67 23.56 3.98
CA ALA A 271 4.79 22.75 3.16
C ALA A 271 3.33 23.10 3.42
N LEU A 272 2.48 23.01 2.40
CA LEU A 272 1.04 23.18 2.49
C LEU A 272 0.33 21.92 2.03
N ILE A 273 -0.46 21.35 2.91
CA ILE A 273 -1.32 20.21 2.63
C ILE A 273 -2.72 20.74 2.38
N LYS A 274 -3.33 20.37 1.25
CA LYS A 274 -4.71 20.76 0.91
C LYS A 274 -5.57 19.53 0.71
N LYS A 275 -6.75 19.52 1.32
CA LYS A 275 -7.79 18.52 1.06
C LYS A 275 -8.21 18.60 -0.40
N ARG A 276 -8.40 17.43 -1.02
CA ARG A 276 -8.97 17.33 -2.37
C ARG A 276 -10.37 16.72 -2.28
N ILE A 277 -11.26 17.23 -3.12
CA ILE A 277 -12.64 16.74 -3.30
C ILE A 277 -12.65 15.73 -4.45
#